data_AF-A0A536BHJ7-F1
#
_entry.id   AF-A0A536BHJ7-F1
#
_cell.length_a   1.000
_cell.length_b   1.000
_cell.length_c   1.000
_cell.angle_alpha   90.00
_cell.angle_beta   90.00
_cell.angle_gamma   90.00
#
_symmetry.space_group_name_H-M   'P 1'
#
loop_
_entity.id
_entity.type
_entity.pdbx_description
1 polymer ?
#
loop_
_entity_poly.entity_id
_entity_poly.type
_entity_poly.pdbx_seq_one_letter_code
_entity_poly.pdbx_strand_id
1 'polypeptide(L)'
;MNSDDRAALEELGWNERFASAFDALGDEDLQPGRLAADYGTKFLVQLAGSAPLARLGSALREARLVAVGDWVAVHDTPEATEIRAVLRRHSAVTREAPGRETAAQVIAANVDLVFIATSADTDFNLRRIERLLTVVYQSGAAPVIVLTKVDLNNPDPFETELETIASGVPVVGKSTLINRLLGEDVLRTAEVHHSGQGRHTTSHRQLLKVPGGGLVIDTPGLREIQLWVGAEALAEVFLDIEALALRCRFTDCRHETEPDCAVVAALEGGTLEASRFTSYRKLQRELRAIELKADVRVKRRSG
;
A
#
# COMPACT_ATOMS: atom_id res chain seq x y z
N MET A 1 -13.32 25.65 -4.38
CA MET A 1 -11.85 25.52 -4.47
C MET A 1 -11.37 26.19 -5.75
N ASN A 2 -10.35 27.07 -5.69
CA ASN A 2 -9.79 27.72 -6.88
C ASN A 2 -8.82 26.77 -7.64
N SER A 3 -8.29 27.20 -8.78
CA SER A 3 -7.39 26.38 -9.63
C SER A 3 -6.05 26.06 -8.96
N ASP A 4 -5.49 27.02 -8.23
CA ASP A 4 -4.15 26.92 -7.67
C ASP A 4 -4.14 26.00 -6.44
N ASP A 5 -5.17 26.11 -5.61
CA ASP A 5 -5.39 25.22 -4.47
C ASP A 5 -5.57 23.77 -4.95
N ARG A 6 -6.33 23.59 -6.04
CA ARG A 6 -6.54 22.29 -6.64
C ARG A 6 -5.22 21.69 -7.15
N ALA A 7 -4.42 22.47 -7.88
CA ALA A 7 -3.13 22.01 -8.39
C ALA A 7 -2.17 21.61 -7.25
N ALA A 8 -2.12 22.40 -6.17
CA ALA A 8 -1.32 22.09 -5.00
C ALA A 8 -1.75 20.79 -4.31
N LEU A 9 -3.06 20.50 -4.26
CA LEU A 9 -3.58 19.24 -3.72
C LEU A 9 -3.33 18.06 -4.68
N GLU A 10 -3.41 18.28 -5.99
CA GLU A 10 -3.10 17.27 -7.02
C GLU A 10 -1.64 16.81 -6.92
N GLU A 11 -0.70 17.71 -6.61
CA GLU A 11 0.70 17.33 -6.28
C GLU A 11 0.80 16.39 -5.07
N LEU A 12 -0.18 16.45 -4.17
CA LEU A 12 -0.25 15.58 -2.99
C LEU A 12 -1.01 14.28 -3.26
N GLY A 13 -1.47 14.05 -4.50
CA GLY A 13 -2.24 12.88 -4.90
C GLY A 13 -3.76 13.07 -4.79
N TRP A 14 -4.26 14.31 -4.78
CA TRP A 14 -5.68 14.59 -4.87
C TRP A 14 -6.23 14.21 -6.25
N ASN A 15 -7.41 13.62 -6.29
CA ASN A 15 -8.08 13.19 -7.52
C ASN A 15 -9.60 13.13 -7.34
N GLU A 16 -10.34 12.81 -8.40
CA GLU A 16 -11.81 12.82 -8.39
C GLU A 16 -12.43 11.93 -7.31
N ARG A 17 -11.82 10.79 -6.99
CA ARG A 17 -12.30 9.91 -5.91
C ARG A 17 -12.31 10.64 -4.57
N PHE A 18 -11.25 11.39 -4.25
CA PHE A 18 -11.18 12.14 -3.00
C PHE A 18 -12.08 13.38 -3.05
N ALA A 19 -12.17 14.04 -4.21
CA ALA A 19 -13.10 15.15 -4.41
C ALA A 19 -14.54 14.72 -4.14
N SER A 20 -15.02 13.64 -4.78
CA SER A 20 -16.37 13.12 -4.55
C SER A 20 -16.60 12.69 -3.10
N ALA A 21 -15.62 12.07 -2.45
CA ALA A 21 -15.74 11.66 -1.05
C ALA A 21 -15.79 12.86 -0.09
N PHE A 22 -15.10 13.94 -0.43
CA PHE A 22 -15.10 15.19 0.33
C PHE A 22 -16.40 15.97 0.12
N ASP A 23 -16.84 16.12 -1.12
CA ASP A 23 -18.09 16.82 -1.47
C ASP A 23 -19.31 16.16 -0.80
N ALA A 24 -19.28 14.82 -0.63
CA ALA A 24 -20.32 14.07 0.08
C ALA A 24 -20.44 14.43 1.57
N LEU A 25 -19.47 15.11 2.17
CA LEU A 25 -19.56 15.62 3.54
C LEU A 25 -20.52 16.83 3.63
N GLY A 26 -20.67 17.60 2.55
CA GLY A 26 -21.64 18.70 2.44
C GLY A 26 -21.40 19.88 3.39
N ASP A 27 -20.18 20.06 3.88
CA ASP A 27 -19.81 21.12 4.82
C ASP A 27 -18.82 22.09 4.17
N GLU A 28 -19.25 23.32 3.95
CA GLU A 28 -18.49 24.37 3.27
C GLU A 28 -17.37 24.96 4.16
N ASP A 29 -17.44 24.77 5.48
CA ASP A 29 -16.43 25.24 6.44
C ASP A 29 -15.23 24.27 6.56
N LEU A 30 -15.25 23.16 5.79
CA LEU A 30 -14.18 22.20 5.73
C LEU A 30 -13.26 22.44 4.54
N GLN A 31 -12.00 22.08 4.73
CA GLN A 31 -10.99 22.08 3.70
C GLN A 31 -10.33 20.69 3.60
N PRO A 32 -10.00 20.22 2.40
CA PRO A 32 -9.27 18.97 2.23
C PRO A 32 -7.81 19.14 2.64
N GLY A 33 -7.25 18.13 3.29
CA GLY A 33 -5.85 18.08 3.67
C GLY A 33 -5.32 16.66 3.67
N ARG A 34 -4.00 16.52 3.52
CA ARG A 34 -3.33 15.22 3.60
C ARG A 34 -2.48 15.12 4.87
N LEU A 35 -2.71 14.08 5.66
CA LEU A 35 -1.97 13.86 6.90
C LEU A 35 -0.52 13.48 6.58
N ALA A 36 0.41 14.37 6.90
CA ALA A 36 1.82 14.23 6.55
C ALA A 36 2.68 13.65 7.68
N ALA A 37 2.32 13.85 8.95
CA ALA A 37 3.04 13.28 10.08
C ALA A 37 2.14 13.08 11.31
N ASP A 38 2.48 12.08 12.12
CA ASP A 38 1.82 11.76 13.38
C ASP A 38 2.79 11.98 14.56
N TYR A 39 2.45 12.95 15.42
CA TYR A 39 3.17 13.26 16.67
C TYR A 39 2.37 12.83 17.92
N GLY A 40 1.42 11.91 17.77
CA GLY A 40 0.62 11.30 18.83
C GLY A 40 -0.62 12.10 19.22
N THR A 41 -0.46 13.36 19.65
CA THR A 41 -1.60 14.22 20.05
C THR A 41 -1.89 15.34 19.04
N LYS A 42 -0.93 15.62 18.16
CA LYS A 42 -1.02 16.57 17.06
C LYS A 42 -0.55 15.88 15.78
N PHE A 43 -1.11 16.32 14.66
CA PHE A 43 -0.88 15.75 13.34
C PHE A 43 -0.49 16.89 12.40
N LEU A 44 0.58 16.71 11.63
CA LEU A 44 0.89 17.64 10.55
C LEU A 44 -0.04 17.35 9.40
N VAL A 45 -0.82 18.34 8.96
CA VAL A 45 -1.72 18.20 7.81
C VAL A 45 -1.27 19.17 6.74
N GLN A 46 -0.98 18.65 5.54
CA GLN A 46 -0.67 19.46 4.38
C GLN A 46 -2.00 19.88 3.71
N LEU A 47 -2.27 21.18 3.75
CA LEU A 47 -3.33 21.83 3.00
C LEU A 47 -2.77 22.37 1.68
N ALA A 48 -3.64 22.94 0.85
CA ALA A 48 -3.26 23.53 -0.42
C ALA A 48 -2.16 24.61 -0.30
N GLY A 49 -2.28 25.52 0.68
CA GLY A 49 -1.35 26.64 0.87
C GLY A 49 -0.53 26.61 2.16
N SER A 50 -0.82 25.69 3.09
CA SER A 50 -0.24 25.69 4.42
C SER A 50 -0.04 24.27 4.96
N ALA A 51 0.71 24.13 6.04
CA ALA A 51 0.95 22.86 6.71
C ALA A 51 0.77 22.98 8.24
N PRO A 52 -0.46 23.25 8.73
CA PRO A 52 -0.71 23.42 10.15
C PRO A 52 -0.56 22.11 10.96
N LEU A 53 -0.34 22.29 12.27
CA LEU A 53 -0.50 21.21 13.24
C LEU A 53 -1.96 21.14 13.68
N ALA A 54 -2.65 20.08 13.28
CA ALA A 54 -4.04 19.84 13.61
C ALA A 54 -4.20 18.89 14.81
N ARG A 55 -5.34 19.01 15.49
CA ARG A 55 -5.80 18.04 16.51
C ARG A 55 -6.96 17.23 15.95
N LEU A 56 -7.17 16.02 16.46
CA LEU A 56 -8.40 15.28 16.16
C LEU A 56 -9.61 15.96 16.79
N GLY A 57 -10.71 16.09 16.05
CA GLY A 57 -12.02 16.42 16.62
C GLY A 57 -12.46 15.37 17.64
N SER A 58 -13.40 15.73 18.52
CA SER A 58 -13.90 14.85 19.60
C SER A 58 -14.33 13.46 19.08
N ALA A 59 -15.11 13.41 18.01
CA ALA A 59 -15.59 12.15 17.41
C ALA A 59 -14.47 11.21 16.94
N LEU A 60 -13.35 11.75 16.43
CA LEU A 60 -12.22 10.95 15.94
C LEU A 60 -11.25 10.52 17.06
N ARG A 61 -11.22 11.24 18.19
CA ARG A 61 -10.36 10.90 19.33
C ARG A 61 -10.72 9.55 19.95
N GLU A 62 -11.99 9.19 19.96
CA GLU A 62 -12.48 7.92 20.53
C GLU A 62 -12.15 6.72 19.63
N ALA A 63 -12.13 6.91 18.32
CA ALA A 63 -11.90 5.84 17.35
C ALA A 63 -10.42 5.65 16.96
N ARG A 64 -9.55 6.66 17.17
CA ARG A 64 -8.10 6.65 16.80
C ARG A 64 -7.81 6.22 15.36
N LEU A 65 -8.67 6.61 14.42
CA LEU A 65 -8.67 6.09 13.05
C LEU A 65 -7.80 6.87 12.04
N VAL A 66 -6.75 7.58 12.46
CA VAL A 66 -5.89 8.32 11.53
C VAL A 66 -4.53 7.65 11.33
N ALA A 67 -4.01 7.75 10.11
CA ALA A 67 -2.69 7.31 9.72
C ALA A 67 -2.04 8.31 8.75
N VAL A 68 -0.71 8.29 8.67
CA VAL A 68 0.03 9.10 7.70
C VAL A 68 -0.39 8.71 6.28
N GLY A 69 -0.65 9.71 5.44
CA GLY A 69 -1.15 9.56 4.09
C GLY A 69 -2.68 9.62 3.97
N ASP A 70 -3.43 9.62 5.08
CA ASP A 70 -4.87 9.84 5.05
C ASP A 70 -5.23 11.19 4.44
N TRP A 71 -6.26 11.19 3.59
CA TRP A 71 -6.96 12.39 3.22
C TRP A 71 -8.00 12.70 4.28
N VAL A 72 -8.02 13.94 4.74
CA VAL A 72 -8.85 14.40 5.86
C VAL A 72 -9.59 15.65 5.49
N ALA A 73 -10.75 15.85 6.12
CA ALA A 73 -11.45 17.13 6.12
C ALA A 73 -11.08 17.86 7.41
N VAL A 74 -10.54 19.07 7.26
CA VAL A 74 -10.13 19.92 8.38
C VAL A 74 -11.02 21.15 8.46
N HIS A 75 -11.29 21.58 9.69
CA HIS A 75 -11.78 22.92 9.96
C HIS A 75 -10.58 23.75 10.44
N ASP A 76 -10.16 24.72 9.63
CA ASP A 76 -8.97 25.54 9.90
C ASP A 76 -9.39 26.97 10.26
N THR A 77 -9.21 27.35 11.52
CA THR A 77 -9.47 28.71 12.01
C THR A 77 -8.16 29.37 12.44
N PRO A 78 -8.12 30.71 12.58
CA PRO A 78 -6.94 31.42 13.07
C PRO A 78 -6.44 30.93 14.44
N GLU A 79 -7.32 30.37 15.27
CA GLU A 79 -7.03 29.90 16.62
C GLU A 79 -6.56 28.43 16.64
N ALA A 80 -7.14 27.58 15.79
CA ALA A 80 -6.84 26.16 15.78
C ALA A 80 -7.28 25.46 14.48
N THR A 81 -6.53 24.42 14.14
CA THR A 81 -6.90 23.46 13.09
C THR A 81 -7.40 22.16 13.72
N GLU A 82 -8.58 21.70 13.31
CA GLU A 82 -9.17 20.44 13.76
C GLU A 82 -9.49 19.50 12.60
N ILE A 83 -9.06 18.23 12.71
CA ILE A 83 -9.45 17.17 11.79
C ILE A 83 -10.87 16.72 12.16
N ARG A 84 -11.82 16.88 11.23
CA ARG A 84 -13.23 16.57 11.43
C ARG A 84 -13.63 15.22 10.86
N ALA A 85 -13.04 14.83 9.73
CA ALA A 85 -13.31 13.56 9.09
C ALA A 85 -12.06 12.98 8.42
N VAL A 86 -12.05 11.66 8.24
CA VAL A 86 -11.07 10.94 7.42
C VAL A 86 -11.81 10.41 6.20
N LEU A 87 -11.33 10.76 5.00
CA LEU A 87 -11.92 10.28 3.76
C LEU A 87 -11.61 8.79 3.56
N ARG A 88 -12.45 8.11 2.77
CA ARG A 88 -12.28 6.68 2.49
C ARG A 88 -10.90 6.39 1.89
N ARG A 89 -10.16 5.48 2.53
CA ARG A 89 -8.85 5.03 2.06
C ARG A 89 -8.97 4.22 0.78
N HIS A 90 -8.05 4.41 -0.15
CA HIS A 90 -7.91 3.52 -1.30
C HIS A 90 -6.93 2.38 -1.06
N SER A 91 -6.00 2.57 -0.12
CA SER A 91 -5.06 1.56 0.33
C SER A 91 -4.70 1.83 1.80
N ALA A 92 -4.34 0.76 2.51
CA ALA A 92 -3.98 0.84 3.92
C ALA A 92 -2.98 -0.26 4.29
N VAL A 93 -1.78 0.15 4.69
CA VAL A 93 -0.77 -0.76 5.24
C VAL A 93 -1.00 -0.87 6.74
N THR A 94 -1.31 -2.07 7.21
CA THR A 94 -1.64 -2.33 8.62
C THR A 94 -0.59 -3.18 9.33
N ARG A 95 -0.45 -3.00 10.64
CA ARG A 95 0.36 -3.85 11.51
C ARG A 95 -0.40 -4.22 12.78
N GLU A 96 -0.30 -5.47 13.19
CA GLU A 96 -0.78 -5.91 14.50
C GLU A 96 0.07 -5.31 15.63
N ALA A 97 -0.59 -4.80 16.66
CA ALA A 97 0.10 -4.44 17.90
C ALA A 97 0.25 -5.70 18.79
N PRO A 98 1.40 -5.91 19.46
CA PRO A 98 1.57 -7.07 20.33
C PRO A 98 0.61 -6.99 21.53
N GLY A 99 -0.33 -7.93 21.66
CA GLY A 99 -1.25 -7.99 22.79
C GLY A 99 -2.53 -8.79 22.52
N ARG A 100 -3.26 -9.15 23.59
CA ARG A 100 -4.50 -9.95 23.54
C ARG A 100 -5.77 -9.15 23.17
N GLU A 101 -5.68 -7.84 22.97
CA GLU A 101 -6.86 -6.96 22.84
C GLU A 101 -6.85 -5.96 21.67
N THR A 102 -5.82 -5.93 20.82
CA THR A 102 -5.58 -4.73 20.00
C THR A 102 -5.92 -4.89 18.53
N ALA A 103 -6.90 -4.09 18.07
CA ALA A 103 -7.24 -3.86 16.67
C ALA A 103 -6.01 -3.51 15.81
N ALA A 104 -6.00 -3.94 14.56
CA ALA A 104 -4.94 -3.64 13.60
C ALA A 104 -4.68 -2.13 13.50
N GLN A 105 -3.42 -1.70 13.62
CA GLN A 105 -3.04 -0.30 13.48
C GLN A 105 -2.69 -0.01 12.03
N VAL A 106 -3.34 1.00 11.43
CA VAL A 106 -2.94 1.51 10.12
C VAL A 106 -1.66 2.34 10.28
N ILE A 107 -0.62 1.97 9.54
CA ILE A 107 0.70 2.61 9.57
C ILE A 107 0.79 3.70 8.52
N ALA A 108 0.28 3.40 7.33
CA ALA A 108 0.27 4.28 6.18
C ALA A 108 -1.01 4.04 5.39
N ALA A 109 -1.57 5.11 4.84
CA ALA A 109 -2.80 5.08 4.05
C ALA A 109 -2.61 5.80 2.74
N ASN A 110 -3.42 5.44 1.74
CA ASN A 110 -3.38 6.01 0.40
C ASN A 110 -1.97 5.96 -0.22
N VAL A 111 -1.34 4.80 -0.12
CA VAL A 111 -0.06 4.45 -0.73
C VAL A 111 -0.31 3.73 -2.05
N ASP A 112 0.25 4.25 -3.14
CA ASP A 112 0.17 3.61 -4.45
C ASP A 112 1.23 2.51 -4.62
N LEU A 113 2.44 2.75 -4.09
CA LEU A 113 3.61 1.88 -4.25
C LEU A 113 4.27 1.56 -2.91
N VAL A 114 4.63 0.29 -2.70
CA VAL A 114 5.43 -0.15 -1.55
C VAL A 114 6.72 -0.79 -2.02
N PHE A 115 7.85 -0.23 -1.57
CA PHE A 115 9.18 -0.78 -1.84
C PHE A 115 9.54 -1.88 -0.82
N ILE A 116 9.74 -3.10 -1.32
CA ILE A 116 10.23 -4.24 -0.54
C ILE A 116 11.74 -4.33 -0.72
N ALA A 117 12.50 -3.79 0.23
CA ALA A 117 13.96 -3.84 0.19
C ALA A 117 14.49 -5.19 0.70
N THR A 118 15.39 -5.80 -0.07
CA THR A 118 16.11 -7.03 0.31
C THR A 118 17.56 -6.95 -0.16
N SER A 119 18.48 -7.67 0.49
CA SER A 119 19.89 -7.72 0.09
C SER A 119 20.14 -8.89 -0.85
N ALA A 120 20.89 -8.62 -1.93
CA ALA A 120 21.42 -9.63 -2.84
C ALA A 120 22.67 -10.27 -2.22
N ASP A 121 22.51 -10.91 -1.07
CA ASP A 121 23.56 -11.62 -0.32
C ASP A 121 22.97 -12.81 0.44
N THR A 122 23.68 -13.33 1.43
CA THR A 122 23.24 -14.48 2.23
C THR A 122 21.96 -14.24 3.04
N ASP A 123 21.55 -12.99 3.25
CA ASP A 123 20.30 -12.65 3.95
C ASP A 123 19.08 -12.67 3.01
N PHE A 124 19.28 -12.95 1.71
CA PHE A 124 18.20 -13.10 0.75
C PHE A 124 17.23 -14.21 1.17
N ASN A 125 15.96 -13.86 1.34
CA ASN A 125 14.96 -14.77 1.88
C ASN A 125 13.67 -14.71 1.08
N LEU A 126 13.55 -15.64 0.13
CA LEU A 126 12.43 -15.71 -0.79
C LEU A 126 11.07 -15.83 -0.08
N ARG A 127 10.99 -16.61 1.00
CA ARG A 127 9.76 -16.77 1.81
C ARG A 127 9.34 -15.47 2.49
N ARG A 128 10.31 -14.67 2.94
CA ARG A 128 10.03 -13.36 3.54
C ARG A 128 9.48 -12.40 2.49
N ILE A 129 10.06 -12.41 1.29
CA ILE A 129 9.64 -11.56 0.17
C ILE A 129 8.24 -11.96 -0.30
N GLU A 130 7.98 -13.25 -0.50
CA GLU A 130 6.66 -13.80 -0.82
C GLU A 130 5.61 -13.35 0.19
N ARG A 131 5.90 -13.47 1.49
CA ARG A 131 5.01 -12.99 2.55
C ARG A 131 4.75 -11.48 2.49
N LEU A 132 5.79 -10.68 2.22
CA LEU A 132 5.65 -9.22 2.14
C LEU A 132 4.85 -8.80 0.91
N LEU A 133 4.99 -9.50 -0.21
CA LEU A 133 4.15 -9.28 -1.40
C LEU A 133 2.68 -9.48 -1.07
N THR A 134 2.33 -10.53 -0.32
CA THR A 134 0.93 -10.74 0.13
C THR A 134 0.41 -9.54 0.91
N VAL A 135 1.19 -9.00 1.87
CA VAL A 135 0.81 -7.80 2.62
C VAL A 135 0.56 -6.62 1.69
N VAL A 136 1.48 -6.37 0.76
CA VAL A 136 1.41 -5.19 -0.11
C VAL A 136 0.16 -5.28 -0.98
N TYR A 137 -0.10 -6.43 -1.59
CA TYR A 137 -1.32 -6.64 -2.36
C TYR A 137 -2.59 -6.50 -1.51
N GLN A 138 -2.61 -7.05 -0.29
CA GLN A 138 -3.74 -6.89 0.64
C GLN A 138 -3.96 -5.43 1.05
N SER A 139 -2.90 -4.62 1.11
CA SER A 139 -3.01 -3.20 1.40
C SER A 139 -3.66 -2.40 0.27
N GLY A 140 -3.75 -2.96 -0.95
CA GLY A 140 -4.20 -2.27 -2.16
C GLY A 140 -3.11 -1.49 -2.90
N ALA A 141 -1.87 -1.52 -2.41
CA ALA A 141 -0.71 -0.91 -3.07
C ALA A 141 -0.03 -1.90 -4.02
N ALA A 142 0.73 -1.37 -4.99
CA ALA A 142 1.56 -2.18 -5.88
C ALA A 142 2.98 -2.37 -5.31
N PRO A 143 3.53 -3.59 -5.31
CA PRO A 143 4.88 -3.84 -4.83
C PRO A 143 5.95 -3.47 -5.86
N VAL A 144 7.10 -3.02 -5.36
CA VAL A 144 8.36 -2.94 -6.11
C VAL A 144 9.46 -3.54 -5.26
N ILE A 145 10.21 -4.50 -5.79
CA ILE A 145 11.31 -5.13 -5.05
C ILE A 145 12.57 -4.31 -5.29
N VAL A 146 13.27 -3.98 -4.20
CA VAL A 146 14.52 -3.23 -4.25
C VAL A 146 15.65 -4.15 -3.83
N LEU A 147 16.48 -4.56 -4.79
CA LEU A 147 17.71 -5.29 -4.52
C LEU A 147 18.80 -4.30 -4.06
N THR A 148 19.29 -4.55 -2.85
CA THR A 148 20.40 -3.81 -2.24
C THR A 148 21.67 -4.66 -2.31
N LYS A 149 22.85 -4.02 -2.28
CA LYS A 149 24.17 -4.69 -2.36
C LYS A 149 24.47 -5.44 -3.67
N VAL A 150 23.79 -5.08 -4.76
CA VAL A 150 24.03 -5.63 -6.11
C VAL A 150 25.40 -5.23 -6.69
N ASP A 151 26.08 -4.28 -6.05
CA ASP A 151 27.47 -3.92 -6.33
C ASP A 151 28.48 -4.97 -5.84
N LEU A 152 28.10 -5.82 -4.88
CA LEU A 152 28.98 -6.82 -4.27
C LEU A 152 28.75 -8.24 -4.82
N ASN A 153 27.61 -8.49 -5.46
CA ASN A 153 27.21 -9.83 -5.93
C ASN A 153 26.49 -9.73 -7.28
N ASN A 154 26.59 -10.77 -8.11
CA ASN A 154 25.83 -10.85 -9.35
C ASN A 154 24.31 -10.89 -9.03
N PRO A 155 23.48 -9.95 -9.54
CA PRO A 155 22.04 -9.94 -9.28
C PRO A 155 21.26 -11.07 -9.99
N ASP A 156 21.75 -11.59 -11.13
CA ASP A 156 20.97 -12.53 -11.98
C ASP A 156 20.37 -13.74 -11.24
N PRO A 157 21.09 -14.42 -10.32
CA PRO A 157 20.52 -15.56 -9.60
C PRO A 157 19.36 -15.16 -8.69
N PHE A 158 19.46 -13.99 -8.03
CA PHE A 158 18.41 -13.47 -7.15
C PHE A 158 17.19 -13.03 -7.95
N GLU A 159 17.39 -12.39 -9.10
CA GLU A 159 16.31 -12.01 -10.01
C GLU A 159 15.57 -13.24 -10.53
N THR A 160 16.31 -14.28 -10.94
CA THR A 160 15.74 -15.56 -11.37
C THR A 160 14.91 -16.21 -10.26
N GLU A 161 15.40 -16.20 -9.01
CA GLU A 161 14.62 -16.69 -7.86
C GLU A 161 13.37 -15.84 -7.61
N LEU A 162 13.46 -14.51 -7.71
CA LEU A 162 12.32 -13.61 -7.55
C LEU A 162 11.24 -13.84 -8.59
N GLU A 163 11.60 -14.10 -9.86
CA GLU A 163 10.63 -14.40 -10.92
C GLU A 163 9.71 -15.57 -10.57
N THR A 164 10.18 -16.54 -9.77
CA THR A 164 9.38 -17.70 -9.37
C THR A 164 8.18 -17.35 -8.48
N ILE A 165 8.27 -16.30 -7.65
CA ILE A 165 7.21 -15.87 -6.73
C ILE A 165 6.57 -14.53 -7.13
N ALA A 166 7.31 -13.69 -7.86
CA ALA A 166 7.01 -12.29 -8.11
C ALA A 166 7.04 -11.96 -9.61
N SER A 167 6.69 -12.92 -10.47
CA SER A 167 6.52 -12.66 -11.91
C SER A 167 5.62 -11.45 -12.14
N GLY A 168 6.12 -10.46 -12.89
CA GLY A 168 5.44 -9.19 -13.17
C GLY A 168 5.63 -8.09 -12.13
N VAL A 169 6.32 -8.35 -11.01
CA VAL A 169 6.71 -7.33 -10.03
C VAL A 169 8.01 -6.67 -10.47
N PRO A 170 8.07 -5.33 -10.58
CA PRO A 170 9.32 -4.64 -10.91
C PRO A 170 10.41 -4.90 -9.86
N VAL A 171 11.60 -5.24 -10.33
CA VAL A 171 12.81 -5.39 -9.51
C VAL A 171 13.80 -4.29 -9.89
N VAL A 172 14.30 -3.54 -8.92
CA VAL A 172 15.22 -2.41 -9.15
C VAL A 172 16.38 -2.40 -8.16
N GLY A 173 17.53 -1.85 -8.56
CA GLY A 173 18.66 -1.62 -7.66
C GLY A 173 18.43 -0.40 -6.74
N LYS A 174 18.94 -0.45 -5.50
CA LYS A 174 18.86 0.66 -4.52
C LYS A 174 19.36 1.99 -5.08
N SER A 175 20.55 2.01 -5.67
CA SER A 175 21.15 3.25 -6.19
C SER A 175 20.33 3.82 -7.36
N THR A 176 19.79 2.95 -8.22
CA THR A 176 18.86 3.33 -9.29
C THR A 176 17.59 3.98 -8.74
N LEU A 177 17.02 3.40 -7.67
CA LEU A 177 15.85 3.97 -7.02
C LEU A 177 16.15 5.35 -6.41
N ILE A 178 17.26 5.48 -5.69
CA ILE A 178 17.65 6.74 -5.04
C ILE A 178 17.91 7.83 -6.07
N ASN A 179 18.65 7.56 -7.15
CA ASN A 179 18.91 8.55 -8.20
C ASN A 179 17.62 9.01 -8.88
N ARG A 180 16.69 8.08 -9.14
CA ARG A 180 15.36 8.43 -9.67
C ARG A 180 14.52 9.26 -8.71
N LEU A 181 14.57 8.96 -7.41
CA LEU A 181 13.89 9.76 -6.39
C LEU A 181 14.54 11.13 -6.16
N LEU A 182 15.83 11.30 -6.45
CA LEU A 182 16.49 12.60 -6.31
C LEU A 182 16.38 13.47 -7.57
N GLY A 183 15.93 12.90 -8.70
CA GLY A 183 15.88 13.60 -9.98
C GLY A 183 17.25 13.88 -10.60
N GLU A 184 18.32 13.34 -10.02
CA GLU A 184 19.72 13.56 -10.42
C GLU A 184 20.55 12.26 -10.21
N ASP A 185 21.56 12.04 -11.06
CA ASP A 185 22.52 10.91 -10.94
C ASP A 185 23.57 11.20 -9.85
N VAL A 186 23.12 11.29 -8.60
CA VAL A 186 23.96 11.66 -7.44
C VAL A 186 24.86 10.50 -6.99
N LEU A 187 24.36 9.26 -7.03
CA LEU A 187 25.13 8.07 -6.67
C LEU A 187 25.77 7.46 -7.93
N ARG A 188 27.00 7.89 -8.25
CA ARG A 188 27.89 7.10 -9.12
C ARG A 188 28.33 5.87 -8.33
N THR A 189 28.08 4.67 -8.86
CA THR A 189 28.49 3.40 -8.26
C THR A 189 30.01 3.38 -8.05
N ALA A 190 30.45 3.61 -6.82
CA ALA A 190 31.82 3.46 -6.36
C ALA A 190 31.81 2.70 -5.03
N GLU A 191 32.77 1.79 -4.90
CA GLU A 191 32.95 0.83 -3.81
C GLU A 191 32.92 1.49 -2.43
N VAL A 192 32.14 0.94 -1.48
CA VAL A 192 32.25 1.34 -0.07
C VAL A 192 32.21 0.15 0.89
N HIS A 193 33.39 -0.06 1.49
CA HIS A 193 33.72 -0.48 2.85
C HIS A 193 32.74 -1.32 3.72
N HIS A 194 33.34 -2.40 4.24
CA HIS A 194 32.89 -3.30 5.30
C HIS A 194 32.53 -2.58 6.61
N SER A 195 31.24 -2.38 6.89
CA SER A 195 30.69 -2.55 8.25
C SER A 195 29.17 -2.49 8.14
N GLY A 196 28.59 -3.64 7.81
CA GLY A 196 27.15 -3.82 7.85
C GLY A 196 26.65 -3.69 9.28
N GLN A 197 26.03 -2.55 9.59
CA GLN A 197 24.85 -2.42 10.46
C GLN A 197 24.44 -0.94 10.56
N GLY A 198 23.45 -0.54 9.73
CA GLY A 198 22.78 0.75 9.88
C GLY A 198 21.81 0.72 11.06
N ARG A 199 22.14 1.42 12.15
CA ARG A 199 21.25 1.64 13.29
C ARG A 199 20.41 2.90 12.99
N HIS A 200 19.16 2.70 12.58
CA HIS A 200 18.23 3.81 12.36
C HIS A 200 17.58 4.26 13.69
N THR A 201 17.70 5.55 14.01
CA THR A 201 17.23 6.19 15.26
C THR A 201 15.95 7.02 15.11
N THR A 202 15.32 7.02 13.94
CA THR A 202 14.10 7.82 13.68
C THR A 202 12.86 7.11 14.22
N SER A 203 12.07 7.76 15.08
CA SER A 203 10.90 7.18 15.76
C SER A 203 9.53 7.61 15.21
N HIS A 204 9.51 8.48 14.19
CA HIS A 204 8.27 9.10 13.68
C HIS A 204 8.07 8.81 12.19
N ARG A 205 6.81 8.72 11.75
CA ARG A 205 6.41 8.49 10.37
C ARG A 205 6.15 9.82 9.69
N GLN A 206 6.72 10.04 8.51
CA GLN A 206 6.61 11.31 7.81
C GLN A 206 6.46 11.09 6.30
N LEU A 207 5.65 11.94 5.68
CA LEU A 207 5.51 12.08 4.23
C LEU A 207 6.49 13.14 3.72
N LEU A 208 7.31 12.76 2.74
CA LEU A 208 8.36 13.57 2.14
C LEU A 208 8.04 13.81 0.66
N LYS A 209 8.14 15.06 0.20
CA LYS A 209 8.05 15.38 -1.24
C LYS A 209 9.34 14.97 -1.95
N VAL A 210 9.20 14.39 -3.13
CA VAL A 210 10.31 13.93 -3.98
C VAL A 210 10.58 14.99 -5.06
N PRO A 211 11.84 15.40 -5.29
CA PRO A 211 12.19 16.26 -6.43
C PRO A 211 11.72 15.63 -7.75
N GLY A 212 10.94 16.36 -8.54
CA GLY A 212 10.34 15.85 -9.79
C GLY A 212 8.95 15.21 -9.65
N GLY A 213 8.38 15.19 -8.43
CA GLY A 213 7.01 14.77 -8.16
C GLY A 213 6.90 13.44 -7.40
N GLY A 214 5.77 13.22 -6.73
CA GLY A 214 5.54 12.06 -5.88
C GLY A 214 5.90 12.26 -4.41
N LEU A 215 5.48 11.30 -3.58
CA LEU A 215 5.57 11.39 -2.12
C LEU A 215 6.10 10.08 -1.54
N VAL A 216 7.00 10.16 -0.56
CA VAL A 216 7.57 9.00 0.15
C VAL A 216 7.15 9.04 1.59
N ILE A 217 6.58 7.94 2.09
CA ILE A 217 6.33 7.77 3.53
C ILE A 217 7.49 6.95 4.10
N ASP A 218 8.30 7.57 4.98
CA ASP A 218 9.31 6.84 5.74
C ASP A 218 8.67 6.24 7.00
N THR A 219 8.67 4.91 7.08
CA THR A 219 8.15 4.14 8.21
C THR A 219 9.28 3.40 8.90
N PRO A 220 9.95 4.01 9.89
CA PRO A 220 10.99 3.30 10.64
C PRO A 220 10.38 2.11 11.40
N GLY A 221 11.05 0.95 11.36
CA GLY A 221 10.76 -0.19 12.24
C GLY A 221 9.76 -1.24 11.73
N LEU A 222 9.41 -1.30 10.44
CA LEU A 222 8.55 -2.35 9.85
C LEU A 222 9.21 -3.75 9.74
N ARG A 223 10.00 -4.16 10.73
CA ARG A 223 10.79 -5.41 10.66
C ARG A 223 9.93 -6.67 10.61
N GLU A 224 8.68 -6.64 11.07
CA GLU A 224 7.74 -7.76 10.97
C GLU A 224 6.31 -7.28 10.67
N ILE A 225 5.77 -7.73 9.54
CA ILE A 225 4.34 -7.68 9.23
C ILE A 225 3.82 -9.11 9.41
N GLN A 226 2.91 -9.31 10.35
CA GLN A 226 2.23 -10.58 10.61
C GLN A 226 0.78 -10.45 10.11
N LEU A 227 0.26 -11.47 9.42
CA LEU A 227 -1.02 -11.46 8.69
C LEU A 227 -1.92 -12.65 9.03
N TRP A 228 -3.23 -12.41 8.96
CA TRP A 228 -4.27 -13.42 8.70
C TRP A 228 -4.89 -13.22 7.30
N VAL A 229 -5.40 -14.32 6.73
CA VAL A 229 -5.92 -14.47 5.37
C VAL A 229 -7.33 -15.06 5.45
N GLY A 230 -8.29 -14.52 4.69
CA GLY A 230 -9.65 -15.08 4.55
C GLY A 230 -10.28 -14.76 3.18
N ALA A 231 -11.16 -15.64 2.68
CA ALA A 231 -11.76 -15.59 1.33
C ALA A 231 -12.64 -14.35 1.08
N GLU A 232 -13.20 -13.74 2.13
CA GLU A 232 -14.05 -12.54 2.05
C GLU A 232 -13.25 -11.30 1.58
N ALA A 233 -11.95 -11.24 1.89
CA ALA A 233 -11.08 -10.14 1.47
C ALA A 233 -10.73 -10.17 -0.02
N LEU A 234 -10.81 -11.33 -0.68
CA LEU A 234 -10.62 -11.44 -2.13
C LEU A 234 -11.75 -10.74 -2.89
N ALA A 235 -12.97 -10.91 -2.41
CA ALA A 235 -14.16 -10.37 -3.06
C ALA A 235 -14.18 -8.84 -3.05
N GLU A 236 -13.62 -8.20 -2.02
CA GLU A 236 -13.55 -6.74 -1.91
C GLU A 236 -12.49 -6.10 -2.83
N VAL A 237 -11.40 -6.81 -3.14
CA VAL A 237 -10.30 -6.28 -3.97
C VAL A 237 -10.61 -6.42 -5.47
N PHE A 238 -11.39 -7.44 -5.84
CA PHE A 238 -11.73 -7.77 -7.23
C PHE A 238 -13.24 -7.66 -7.50
N LEU A 239 -13.89 -6.65 -6.89
CA LEU A 239 -15.33 -6.42 -7.04
C LEU A 239 -15.79 -6.34 -8.50
N ASP A 240 -14.94 -5.83 -9.39
CA ASP A 240 -15.19 -5.75 -10.83
C ASP A 240 -15.24 -7.14 -11.48
N ILE A 241 -14.34 -8.05 -11.08
CA ILE A 241 -14.33 -9.44 -11.56
C ILE A 241 -15.44 -10.25 -10.90
N GLU A 242 -15.68 -10.08 -9.60
CA GLU A 242 -16.78 -10.75 -8.88
C GLU A 242 -18.16 -10.33 -9.43
N ALA A 243 -18.35 -9.04 -9.75
CA ALA A 243 -19.57 -8.56 -10.39
C ALA A 243 -19.78 -9.17 -11.79
N LEU A 244 -18.69 -9.41 -12.54
CA LEU A 244 -18.75 -10.14 -13.81
C LEU A 244 -19.00 -11.64 -13.59
N ALA A 245 -18.39 -12.24 -12.58
CA ALA A 245 -18.56 -13.65 -12.23
C ALA A 245 -20.03 -13.96 -11.88
N LEU A 246 -20.72 -13.07 -11.16
CA LEU A 246 -22.16 -13.17 -10.87
C LEU A 246 -23.06 -13.15 -12.11
N ARG A 247 -22.55 -12.66 -13.24
CA ARG A 247 -23.26 -12.63 -14.53
C ARG A 247 -22.94 -13.84 -15.42
N CYS A 248 -22.08 -14.75 -14.96
CA CYS A 248 -21.81 -15.98 -15.69
C CYS A 248 -23.02 -16.89 -15.69
N ARG A 249 -23.18 -17.66 -16.77
CA ARG A 249 -24.25 -18.64 -16.91
C ARG A 249 -24.25 -19.71 -15.80
N PHE A 250 -23.07 -20.08 -15.31
CA PHE A 250 -22.87 -21.12 -14.30
C PHE A 250 -22.34 -20.53 -13.00
N THR A 251 -22.88 -20.99 -11.87
CA THR A 251 -22.48 -20.54 -10.53
C THR A 251 -21.10 -21.06 -10.10
N ASP A 252 -20.58 -22.08 -10.79
CA ASP A 252 -19.27 -22.70 -10.57
C ASP A 252 -18.30 -22.45 -11.75
N CYS A 253 -18.57 -21.41 -12.54
CA CYS A 253 -17.72 -21.02 -13.67
C CYS A 253 -16.28 -20.74 -13.23
N ARG A 254 -15.30 -21.34 -13.91
CA ARG A 254 -13.86 -21.18 -13.64
C ARG A 254 -13.22 -20.10 -14.51
N HIS A 255 -13.99 -19.51 -15.43
CA HIS A 255 -13.62 -18.43 -16.32
C HIS A 255 -12.40 -18.78 -17.21
N GLU A 256 -12.38 -19.99 -17.75
CA GLU A 256 -11.32 -20.51 -18.61
C GLU A 256 -11.79 -20.66 -20.05
N THR A 257 -12.82 -21.47 -20.26
CA THR A 257 -13.30 -21.86 -21.59
C THR A 257 -14.83 -22.02 -21.62
N GLU A 258 -15.49 -21.72 -20.51
CA GLU A 258 -16.93 -21.94 -20.36
C GLU A 258 -17.72 -21.05 -21.34
N PRO A 259 -18.73 -21.61 -22.02
CA PRO A 259 -19.59 -20.84 -22.89
C PRO A 259 -20.40 -19.83 -22.09
N ASP A 260 -20.63 -18.65 -22.66
CA ASP A 260 -21.38 -17.54 -22.04
C ASP A 260 -20.76 -17.05 -20.71
N CYS A 261 -19.43 -17.15 -20.57
CA CYS A 261 -18.71 -16.60 -19.43
C CYS A 261 -18.56 -15.08 -19.56
N ALA A 262 -19.22 -14.34 -18.66
CA ALA A 262 -19.18 -12.88 -18.66
C ALA A 262 -17.77 -12.31 -18.39
N VAL A 263 -16.94 -13.04 -17.65
CA VAL A 263 -15.53 -12.65 -17.40
C VAL A 263 -14.68 -12.82 -18.66
N VAL A 264 -14.84 -13.92 -19.39
CA VAL A 264 -14.13 -14.15 -20.67
C VAL A 264 -14.58 -13.15 -21.73
N ALA A 265 -15.89 -12.90 -21.83
CA ALA A 265 -16.43 -11.89 -22.73
C ALA A 265 -15.88 -10.48 -22.40
N ALA A 266 -15.71 -10.14 -21.12
CA ALA A 266 -15.15 -8.86 -20.70
C ALA A 266 -13.65 -8.74 -21.03
N LEU A 267 -12.89 -9.85 -20.98
CA LEU A 267 -11.49 -9.92 -21.38
C LEU A 267 -11.34 -9.75 -22.91
N GLU A 268 -12.14 -10.47 -23.69
CA GLU A 268 -12.15 -10.37 -25.15
C GLU A 268 -12.61 -8.99 -25.64
N GLY A 269 -13.58 -8.39 -24.94
CA GLY A 269 -14.08 -7.05 -25.21
C GLY A 269 -13.21 -5.92 -24.67
N GLY A 270 -12.13 -6.22 -23.95
CA GLY A 270 -11.20 -5.23 -23.39
C GLY A 270 -11.74 -4.39 -22.21
N THR A 271 -12.93 -4.70 -21.70
CA THR A 271 -13.52 -4.05 -20.52
C THR A 271 -12.95 -4.58 -19.19
N LEU A 272 -12.31 -5.75 -19.22
CA LEU A 272 -11.48 -6.28 -18.14
C LEU A 272 -10.06 -6.48 -18.65
N GLU A 273 -9.10 -5.96 -17.92
CA GLU A 273 -7.69 -6.01 -18.30
C GLU A 273 -7.07 -7.37 -17.95
N ALA A 274 -6.28 -7.95 -18.87
CA ALA A 274 -5.80 -9.33 -18.76
C ALA A 274 -4.81 -9.54 -17.61
N SER A 275 -3.97 -8.54 -17.30
CA SER A 275 -3.05 -8.60 -16.16
C SER A 275 -3.80 -8.60 -14.82
N ARG A 276 -4.91 -7.86 -14.74
CA ARG A 276 -5.82 -7.84 -13.59
C ARG A 276 -6.48 -9.20 -13.32
N PHE A 277 -7.01 -9.85 -14.36
CA PHE A 277 -7.57 -11.21 -14.23
C PHE A 277 -6.51 -12.25 -13.87
N THR A 278 -5.28 -12.10 -14.39
CA THR A 278 -4.15 -12.97 -14.01
C THR A 278 -3.83 -12.88 -12.52
N SER A 279 -3.83 -11.65 -11.97
CA SER A 279 -3.64 -11.40 -10.54
C SER A 279 -4.74 -12.04 -9.68
N TYR A 280 -6.00 -11.91 -10.09
CA TYR A 280 -7.14 -12.56 -9.42
C TYR A 280 -6.99 -14.08 -9.36
N ARG A 281 -6.67 -14.72 -10.48
CA ARG A 281 -6.49 -16.18 -10.56
C ARG A 281 -5.31 -16.67 -9.72
N LYS A 282 -4.20 -15.93 -9.72
CA LYS A 282 -3.03 -16.24 -8.91
C LYS A 282 -3.40 -16.24 -7.43
N LEU A 283 -4.06 -15.16 -6.97
CA LEU A 283 -4.44 -15.03 -5.57
C LEU A 283 -5.48 -16.08 -5.14
N GLN A 284 -6.46 -16.42 -5.98
CA GLN A 284 -7.39 -17.53 -5.72
C GLN A 284 -6.67 -18.88 -5.47
N ARG A 285 -5.62 -19.18 -6.26
CA ARG A 285 -4.85 -20.42 -6.10
C ARG A 285 -4.05 -20.42 -4.80
N GLU A 286 -3.45 -19.29 -4.45
CA GLU A 286 -2.69 -19.12 -3.22
C GLU A 286 -3.58 -19.24 -1.98
N LEU A 287 -4.77 -18.61 -1.99
CA LEU A 287 -5.77 -18.71 -0.93
C LEU A 287 -6.22 -20.16 -0.72
N ARG A 288 -6.58 -20.87 -1.79
CA ARG A 288 -6.96 -22.30 -1.71
C ARG A 288 -5.82 -23.16 -1.16
N ALA A 289 -4.57 -22.86 -1.52
CA ALA A 289 -3.40 -23.58 -1.00
C ALA A 289 -3.18 -23.32 0.50
N ILE A 290 -3.53 -22.12 0.99
CA ILE A 290 -3.47 -21.75 2.41
C ILE A 290 -4.59 -22.45 3.18
N GLU A 291 -5.83 -22.43 2.68
CA GLU A 291 -6.99 -23.12 3.28
C GLU A 291 -6.74 -24.63 3.41
N LEU A 292 -6.25 -25.27 2.35
CA LEU A 292 -5.89 -26.70 2.39
C LEU A 292 -4.81 -27.02 3.44
N LYS A 293 -3.82 -26.13 3.62
CA LYS A 293 -2.77 -26.29 4.64
C LYS A 293 -3.30 -26.01 6.05
N ALA A 294 -4.26 -25.10 6.21
CA ALA A 294 -4.93 -24.81 7.47
C ALA A 294 -5.80 -25.99 7.90
N ASP A 295 -6.59 -26.56 7.00
CA ASP A 295 -7.44 -27.74 7.25
C ASP A 295 -6.62 -28.98 7.64
N VAL A 296 -5.46 -29.19 7.00
CA VAL A 296 -4.53 -30.28 7.36
C VAL A 296 -3.93 -30.06 8.76
N ARG A 297 -3.68 -28.81 9.16
CA ARG A 297 -3.19 -28.48 10.52
C ARG A 297 -4.28 -28.60 11.59
N VAL A 298 -5.52 -28.28 11.25
CA VAL A 298 -6.69 -28.46 12.14
C VAL A 298 -6.95 -29.95 12.34
N LYS A 299 -7.01 -30.76 11.27
CA LYS A 299 -7.19 -32.22 11.37
C LYS A 299 -6.09 -32.95 12.15
N ARG A 300 -4.85 -32.43 12.15
CA ARG A 300 -3.73 -32.98 12.94
C ARG A 300 -3.73 -32.58 14.43
N ARG A 301 -4.54 -31.59 14.82
CA ARG A 301 -4.72 -31.18 16.22
C ARG A 301 -5.95 -31.80 16.87
N SER A 302 -6.84 -32.36 16.05
CA SER A 302 -8.12 -32.97 16.46
C SER A 302 -8.08 -34.50 16.52
N GLY A 303 -6.93 -35.13 16.26
CA GLY A 303 -6.70 -36.57 16.38
C GLY A 303 -5.37 -36.83 17.07
#